data_AF-A0A2P6RPQ6-F1
#
_entry.id   AF-A0A2P6RPQ6-F1
#
_cell.length_a   1.000
_cell.length_b   1.000
_cell.length_c   1.000
_cell.angle_alpha   90.00
_cell.angle_beta   90.00
_cell.angle_gamma   90.00
#
_symmetry.space_group_name_H-M   'P 1'
#
loop_
_entity.id
_entity.type
_entity.pdbx_description
1 polymer ?
#
loop_
_entity_poly.entity_id
_entity_poly.type
_entity_poly.pdbx_seq_one_letter_code
_entity_poly.pdbx_strand_id
1 'polypeptide(L)'
;MGAMVNSIDKDDRIPKEAKEILQSLATKWENVGDSTALQVIPLKGAMTNEVFEIKWPTSTGEVSRKVVVRIYGEGVEVFFDRDNEIRTFEYMSKNGQGPRLLGRFPNGRVEEFIHARTLSASDLRDPDISALIATKMKEFHDLEMPGPKDVVLWG
;
A
#
# COMPACT_ATOMS: atom_id res chain seq x y z
N MET A 1 -12.90 -39.09 2.99
CA MET A 1 -11.59 -38.62 2.48
C MET A 1 -11.83 -37.30 1.75
N GLY A 2 -11.74 -36.19 2.48
CA GLY A 2 -11.94 -34.85 1.92
C GLY A 2 -10.63 -34.34 1.34
N ALA A 3 -10.66 -33.92 0.08
CA ALA A 3 -9.50 -33.43 -0.64
C ALA A 3 -8.88 -32.22 0.07
N MET A 4 -7.60 -32.34 0.43
CA MET A 4 -6.75 -31.22 0.80
C MET A 4 -6.57 -30.35 -0.45
N VAL A 5 -7.27 -29.22 -0.51
CA VAL A 5 -6.96 -28.19 -1.50
C VAL A 5 -5.70 -27.50 -1.00
N ASN A 6 -4.60 -27.79 -1.69
CA ASN A 6 -3.26 -27.27 -1.45
C ASN A 6 -3.27 -25.80 -1.02
N SER A 7 -2.77 -25.54 0.19
CA SER A 7 -2.15 -24.28 0.53
C SER A 7 -0.91 -24.12 -0.36
N ILE A 8 -1.09 -23.64 -1.59
CA ILE A 8 0.02 -22.94 -2.25
C ILE A 8 0.36 -21.82 -1.27
N ASP A 9 1.56 -21.92 -0.68
CA ASP A 9 1.93 -21.14 0.49
C ASP A 9 1.75 -19.67 0.13
N LYS A 10 0.85 -18.95 0.82
CA LYS A 10 0.55 -17.55 0.46
C LYS A 10 1.79 -16.67 0.58
N ASP A 11 2.78 -17.14 1.33
CA ASP A 11 4.10 -16.56 1.47
C ASP A 11 4.93 -16.63 0.16
N ASP A 12 4.70 -17.59 -0.73
CA ASP A 12 5.45 -17.71 -2.00
C ASP A 12 5.11 -16.61 -3.01
N ARG A 13 4.00 -15.88 -2.79
CA ARG A 13 3.59 -14.77 -3.65
C ARG A 13 4.30 -13.46 -3.34
N ILE A 14 4.98 -13.37 -2.20
CA ILE A 14 5.76 -12.19 -1.83
C ILE A 14 7.21 -12.39 -2.30
N PRO A 15 7.73 -11.52 -3.20
CA PRO A 15 9.10 -11.61 -3.67
C PRO A 15 10.12 -11.58 -2.53
N LYS A 16 11.27 -12.23 -2.73
CA LYS A 16 12.32 -12.33 -1.70
C LYS A 16 12.77 -10.95 -1.21
N GLU A 17 12.93 -9.99 -2.11
CA GLU A 17 13.32 -8.61 -1.82
C GLU A 17 12.29 -7.91 -0.93
N ALA A 18 11.00 -8.19 -1.15
CA ALA A 18 9.94 -7.67 -0.30
C ALA A 18 10.00 -8.33 1.09
N LYS A 19 10.24 -9.65 1.18
CA LYS A 19 10.41 -10.35 2.47
C LYS A 19 11.57 -9.78 3.29
N GLU A 20 12.70 -9.45 2.66
CA GLU A 20 13.85 -8.83 3.34
C GLU A 20 13.50 -7.47 3.94
N ILE A 21 12.74 -6.64 3.22
CA ILE A 21 12.23 -5.36 3.73
C ILE A 21 11.27 -5.59 4.91
N LEU A 22 10.33 -6.51 4.76
CA LEU A 22 9.34 -6.83 5.79
C LEU A 22 10.01 -7.34 7.09
N GLN A 23 11.02 -8.19 6.97
CA GLN A 23 11.82 -8.66 8.11
C GLN A 23 12.58 -7.51 8.77
N SER A 24 13.22 -6.64 7.99
CA SER A 24 13.94 -5.46 8.50
C SER A 24 13.02 -4.45 9.19
N LEU A 25 11.76 -4.34 8.76
CA LEU A 25 10.75 -3.53 9.45
C LEU A 25 10.30 -4.17 10.76
N ALA A 26 10.01 -5.47 10.73
CA ALA A 26 9.53 -6.20 11.89
C ALA A 26 10.54 -6.22 13.04
N THR A 27 11.85 -6.35 12.74
CA THR A 27 12.92 -6.33 13.74
C THR A 27 13.11 -4.98 14.41
N LYS A 28 12.64 -3.88 13.80
CA LYS A 28 12.67 -2.53 14.39
C LYS A 28 11.52 -2.27 15.35
N TRP A 29 10.47 -3.10 15.34
CA TRP A 29 9.32 -2.92 16.23
C TRP A 29 9.50 -3.72 17.51
N GLU A 30 9.65 -3.02 18.63
CA GLU A 30 9.84 -3.61 19.97
C GLU A 30 8.73 -4.58 20.38
N ASN A 31 7.51 -4.41 19.84
CA ASN A 31 6.35 -5.20 20.20
C ASN A 31 6.09 -6.40 19.27
N VAL A 32 6.96 -6.68 18.30
CA VAL A 32 6.90 -7.88 17.48
C VAL A 32 7.87 -8.92 18.04
N GLY A 33 7.32 -10.00 18.62
CA GLY A 33 8.13 -11.04 19.25
C GLY A 33 8.82 -11.97 18.24
N ASP A 34 8.17 -12.22 17.10
CA ASP A 34 8.72 -13.04 16.01
C ASP A 34 8.56 -12.29 14.68
N SER A 35 9.68 -11.87 14.09
CA SER A 35 9.71 -11.15 12.82
C SER A 35 9.33 -12.04 11.61
N THR A 36 9.39 -13.36 11.78
CA THR A 36 9.07 -14.35 10.74
C THR A 36 7.62 -14.80 10.77
N ALA A 37 6.90 -14.58 11.87
CA ALA A 37 5.47 -14.91 12.05
C ALA A 37 4.52 -13.95 11.31
N LEU A 38 4.87 -13.57 10.08
CA LEU A 38 4.08 -12.68 9.23
C LEU A 38 2.88 -13.41 8.62
N GLN A 39 1.74 -12.74 8.57
CA GLN A 39 0.52 -13.23 7.93
C GLN A 39 0.28 -12.45 6.65
N VAL A 40 0.17 -13.16 5.53
CA VAL A 40 -0.09 -12.57 4.20
C VAL A 40 -1.57 -12.65 3.85
N ILE A 41 -2.22 -11.50 3.68
CA ILE A 41 -3.66 -11.40 3.40
C ILE A 41 -3.85 -10.67 2.06
N PRO A 42 -4.27 -11.37 0.99
CA PRO A 42 -4.57 -10.74 -0.29
C PRO A 42 -5.77 -9.79 -0.17
N LEU A 43 -5.62 -8.56 -0.68
CA LEU A 43 -6.69 -7.59 -0.82
C LEU A 43 -7.25 -7.66 -2.25
N LYS A 44 -8.55 -7.91 -2.37
CA LYS A 44 -9.25 -7.96 -3.67
C LYS A 44 -9.59 -6.55 -4.16
N GLY A 45 -9.69 -6.37 -5.48
CA GLY A 45 -10.26 -5.17 -6.09
C GLY A 45 -9.29 -4.28 -6.87
N ALA A 46 -8.02 -4.66 -6.99
CA ALA A 46 -7.08 -3.99 -7.87
C ALA A 46 -7.06 -4.67 -9.26
N MET A 47 -7.19 -3.88 -10.33
CA MET A 47 -7.21 -4.40 -11.70
C MET A 47 -5.80 -4.62 -12.29
N THR A 48 -4.83 -3.80 -11.88
CA THR A 48 -3.47 -3.76 -12.46
C THR A 48 -2.37 -4.16 -11.47
N ASN A 49 -2.70 -4.27 -10.18
CA ASN A 49 -1.75 -4.48 -9.08
C ASN A 49 -2.22 -5.63 -8.20
N GLU A 50 -1.28 -6.39 -7.65
CA GLU A 50 -1.55 -7.28 -6.53
C GLU A 50 -1.26 -6.54 -5.22
N VAL A 51 -2.22 -6.55 -4.30
CA VAL A 51 -2.11 -5.84 -3.03
C VAL A 51 -2.30 -6.82 -1.89
N PHE A 52 -1.38 -6.79 -0.92
CA PHE A 52 -1.40 -7.66 0.24
C PHE A 52 -1.32 -6.83 1.53
N GLU A 53 -2.19 -7.12 2.49
CA GLU A 53 -2.02 -6.70 3.88
C GLU A 53 -1.09 -7.71 4.56
N ILE A 54 -0.01 -7.23 5.16
CA ILE A 54 0.91 -8.05 5.96
C ILE A 54 0.71 -7.72 7.43
N LYS A 55 0.56 -8.74 8.28
CA LYS A 55 0.36 -8.57 9.72
C LYS A 55 1.41 -9.33 10.52
N TRP A 56 1.85 -8.75 11.63
CA TRP A 56 2.58 -9.46 12.68
C TRP A 56 1.76 -9.48 13.97
N PRO A 57 1.71 -10.63 14.66
CA PRO A 57 1.20 -10.67 16.02
C PRO A 57 2.11 -9.84 16.93
N THR A 58 1.50 -9.16 17.88
CA THR A 58 2.24 -8.40 18.90
C THR A 58 2.15 -9.09 20.25
N SER A 59 3.16 -8.89 21.08
CA SER A 59 3.29 -9.50 22.40
C SER A 59 2.12 -9.18 23.34
N THR A 60 1.44 -8.04 23.14
CA THR A 60 0.30 -7.61 23.95
C THR A 60 -1.05 -8.13 23.44
N GLY A 61 -1.12 -8.74 22.24
CA GLY A 61 -2.35 -9.29 21.66
C GLY A 61 -3.41 -8.27 21.23
N GLU A 62 -3.27 -6.99 21.59
CA GLU A 62 -4.30 -5.96 21.34
C GLU A 62 -4.22 -5.30 19.95
N VAL A 63 -3.01 -5.10 19.40
CA VAL A 63 -2.83 -4.39 18.13
C VAL A 63 -1.78 -5.08 17.28
N SER A 64 -2.16 -5.68 16.15
CA SER A 64 -1.19 -6.22 15.17
C SER A 64 -0.42 -5.09 14.50
N ARG A 65 0.88 -5.30 14.22
CA ARG A 65 1.62 -4.41 13.31
C ARG A 65 1.23 -4.76 11.89
N LYS A 66 1.01 -3.74 11.06
CA LYS A 66 0.49 -3.92 9.71
C LYS A 66 1.23 -3.04 8.70
N VAL A 67 1.42 -3.59 7.51
CA VAL A 67 1.88 -2.85 6.33
C VAL A 67 1.11 -3.33 5.10
N VAL A 68 1.23 -2.60 4.01
CA VAL A 68 0.69 -2.99 2.71
C VAL A 68 1.86 -3.28 1.76
N VAL A 69 1.82 -4.41 1.08
CA VAL A 69 2.72 -4.73 -0.03
C VAL A 69 1.94 -4.57 -1.32
N ARG A 70 2.46 -3.75 -2.23
CA ARG A 70 1.92 -3.58 -3.58
C ARG A 70 2.93 -4.13 -4.58
N ILE A 71 2.48 -5.08 -5.39
CA ILE A 71 3.24 -5.68 -6.48
C ILE A 71 2.58 -5.24 -7.79
N TYR A 72 3.37 -4.68 -8.71
CA TYR A 72 2.91 -4.29 -10.03
C TYR A 72 2.89 -5.53 -10.94
N GLY A 73 1.83 -5.70 -11.75
CA GLY A 73 1.75 -6.82 -12.69
C GLY A 73 2.84 -6.81 -13.77
N GLU A 74 3.11 -7.97 -14.36
CA GLU A 74 3.94 -8.05 -15.57
C GLU A 74 3.19 -7.47 -16.79
N GLY A 75 3.91 -6.72 -17.65
CA GLY A 75 3.37 -6.18 -18.91
C GLY A 75 2.72 -4.79 -18.85
N VAL A 76 2.51 -4.20 -17.66
CA VAL A 76 2.02 -2.81 -17.52
C VAL A 76 3.09 -1.74 -17.73
N GLU A 77 4.38 -2.13 -17.83
CA GLU A 77 5.50 -1.21 -18.10
C GLU A 77 5.44 -0.54 -19.46
N VAL A 78 4.72 -1.15 -20.40
CA VAL A 78 4.49 -0.57 -21.74
C VAL A 78 3.56 0.65 -21.66
N PHE A 79 2.76 0.76 -20.60
CA PHE A 79 1.75 1.81 -20.43
C PHE A 79 2.10 2.83 -19.34
N PHE A 80 2.98 2.49 -18.38
CA PHE A 80 3.28 3.34 -17.22
C PHE A 80 4.78 3.39 -16.93
N ASP A 81 5.34 4.61 -16.85
CA ASP A 81 6.69 4.85 -16.35
C ASP A 81 6.72 4.64 -14.82
N ARG A 82 7.24 3.47 -14.41
CA ARG A 82 7.33 3.07 -13.00
C ARG A 82 8.20 4.02 -12.18
N ASP A 83 9.28 4.56 -12.75
CA ASP A 83 10.15 5.48 -12.03
C ASP A 83 9.43 6.78 -11.74
N ASN A 84 8.64 7.27 -12.71
CA ASN A 84 7.81 8.45 -12.51
C ASN A 84 6.69 8.21 -11.48
N GLU A 85 5.99 7.07 -11.54
CA GLU A 85 4.95 6.73 -10.56
C GLU A 85 5.53 6.67 -9.14
N ILE A 86 6.67 6.01 -8.99
CA ILE A 86 7.34 5.83 -7.71
C ILE A 86 7.87 7.16 -7.14
N ARG A 87 8.40 8.04 -7.99
CA ARG A 87 8.82 9.40 -7.61
C ARG A 87 7.63 10.24 -7.15
N THR A 88 6.55 10.20 -7.92
CA THR A 88 5.28 10.88 -7.60
C THR A 88 4.77 10.40 -6.24
N PHE A 89 4.70 9.07 -6.04
CA PHE A 89 4.25 8.46 -4.78
C PHE A 89 5.11 8.89 -3.58
N GLU A 90 6.44 8.84 -3.70
CA GLU A 90 7.33 9.24 -2.61
C GLU A 90 7.25 10.72 -2.30
N TYR A 91 7.09 11.58 -3.31
CA TYR A 91 6.90 13.00 -3.09
C TYR A 91 5.59 13.27 -2.32
N MET A 92 4.48 12.67 -2.73
CA MET A 92 3.20 12.78 -2.02
C MET A 92 3.33 12.26 -0.58
N SER A 93 3.92 11.08 -0.41
CA SER A 93 4.18 10.47 0.89
C SER A 93 4.99 11.38 1.83
N LYS A 94 6.04 12.04 1.32
CA LYS A 94 6.87 12.97 2.11
C LYS A 94 6.12 14.24 2.52
N ASN A 95 5.14 14.66 1.72
CA ASN A 95 4.27 15.79 2.03
C ASN A 95 3.05 15.40 2.89
N GLY A 96 3.00 14.17 3.42
CA GLY A 96 1.89 13.69 4.24
C GLY A 96 0.61 13.42 3.46
N GLN A 97 0.71 13.29 2.13
CA GLN A 97 -0.40 13.08 1.22
C GLN A 97 -0.42 11.60 0.82
N GLY A 98 -1.24 10.83 1.53
CA GLY A 98 -1.32 9.38 1.37
C GLY A 98 -0.34 8.59 2.26
N PRO A 99 -0.26 7.27 2.06
CA PRO A 99 0.52 6.39 2.92
C PRO A 99 2.03 6.62 2.80
N ARG A 100 2.75 6.49 3.91
CA ARG A 100 4.21 6.49 3.95
C ARG A 100 4.81 5.33 3.14
N LEU A 101 5.81 5.66 2.32
CA LEU A 101 6.67 4.66 1.69
C LEU A 101 7.66 4.09 2.73
N LEU A 102 7.58 2.78 2.97
CA LEU A 102 8.45 2.07 3.92
C LEU A 102 9.61 1.34 3.23
N GLY A 103 9.45 0.97 1.96
CA GLY A 103 10.50 0.34 1.17
C GLY A 103 10.12 0.15 -0.29
N ARG A 104 11.12 -0.08 -1.14
CA ARG A 104 10.97 -0.32 -2.58
C ARG A 104 11.72 -1.58 -2.98
N PHE A 105 11.17 -2.29 -3.95
CA PHE A 105 11.82 -3.43 -4.60
C PHE A 105 11.48 -3.41 -6.10
N PRO A 106 12.19 -4.16 -6.97
CA PRO A 106 12.08 -4.00 -8.42
C PRO A 106 10.64 -4.02 -8.97
N ASN A 107 9.77 -4.84 -8.39
CA ASN A 107 8.40 -5.05 -8.87
C ASN A 107 7.33 -4.49 -7.92
N GLY A 108 7.68 -3.56 -7.03
CA GLY A 108 6.70 -3.08 -6.05
C GLY A 108 7.23 -2.20 -4.94
N ARG A 109 6.37 -2.02 -3.94
CA ARG A 109 6.65 -1.19 -2.76
C ARG A 109 5.96 -1.70 -1.51
N VAL A 110 6.53 -1.34 -0.37
CA VAL A 110 5.96 -1.54 0.96
C VAL A 110 5.48 -0.18 1.46
N GLU A 111 4.21 -0.08 1.80
CA GLU A 111 3.50 1.14 2.22
C GLU A 111 3.03 0.98 3.68
N GLU A 112 2.86 2.08 4.40
CA GLU A 112 2.22 2.04 5.71
C GLU A 112 0.76 1.57 5.60
N PHE A 113 0.29 0.86 6.63
CA PHE A 113 -1.12 0.54 6.73
C PHE A 113 -1.88 1.69 7.41
N ILE A 114 -2.78 2.32 6.66
CA ILE A 114 -3.68 3.35 7.21
C ILE A 114 -4.84 2.67 7.93
N HIS A 115 -4.91 2.87 9.24
CA HIS A 115 -5.99 2.36 10.09
C HIS A 115 -7.23 3.24 9.96
N ALA A 116 -7.92 3.13 8.82
CA ALA A 116 -9.10 3.93 8.51
C ALA A 116 -10.20 3.08 7.86
N ARG A 117 -11.40 3.65 7.87
CA ARG A 117 -12.57 3.17 7.13
C ARG A 117 -12.67 3.94 5.81
N THR A 118 -12.93 3.25 4.70
CA THR A 118 -13.29 3.90 3.44
C THR A 118 -14.66 4.57 3.54
N LEU A 119 -14.77 5.77 2.97
CA LEU A 119 -16.04 6.47 2.85
C LEU A 119 -16.96 5.72 1.89
N SER A 120 -18.22 5.59 2.30
CA SER A 120 -19.30 5.02 1.50
C SER A 120 -20.03 6.13 0.72
N ALA A 121 -20.87 5.73 -0.23
CA ALA A 121 -21.66 6.70 -1.00
C ALA A 121 -22.60 7.55 -0.13
N SER A 122 -23.05 7.06 1.04
CA SER A 122 -23.84 7.87 1.97
C SER A 122 -22.99 8.90 2.70
N ASP A 123 -21.77 8.55 3.09
CA ASP A 123 -20.85 9.51 3.74
C ASP A 123 -20.51 10.67 2.81
N LEU A 124 -20.34 10.42 1.51
CA LEU A 124 -20.04 11.46 0.52
C LEU A 124 -21.18 12.48 0.35
N ARG A 125 -22.42 12.15 0.73
CA ARG A 125 -23.58 13.04 0.66
C ARG A 125 -23.74 13.90 1.91
N ASP A 126 -23.02 13.58 2.99
CA ASP A 126 -23.01 14.40 4.19
C ASP A 126 -22.28 15.72 3.91
N PRO A 127 -22.91 16.88 4.13
CA PRO A 127 -22.30 18.18 3.80
C PRO A 127 -20.99 18.46 4.55
N ASP A 128 -20.88 18.02 5.81
CA ASP A 128 -19.69 18.26 6.63
C ASP A 128 -18.52 17.40 6.15
N ILE A 129 -18.78 16.13 5.85
CA ILE A 129 -17.77 15.24 5.23
C ILE A 129 -17.37 15.77 3.85
N SER A 130 -18.33 16.23 3.04
CA SER A 130 -18.05 16.78 1.71
C SER A 130 -17.15 18.03 1.78
N ALA A 131 -17.39 18.92 2.75
CA ALA A 131 -16.55 20.08 3.00
C ALA A 131 -15.11 19.69 3.41
N LEU A 132 -14.95 18.65 4.23
CA LEU A 132 -13.63 18.11 4.58
C LEU A 132 -12.91 17.52 3.36
N ILE A 133 -13.62 16.79 2.49
CA ILE A 133 -13.06 16.27 1.23
C ILE A 133 -12.59 17.42 0.34
N ALA A 134 -13.42 18.46 0.15
CA ALA A 134 -13.05 19.61 -0.67
C ALA A 134 -11.80 20.33 -0.12
N THR A 135 -11.70 20.45 1.21
CA THR A 135 -10.52 21.03 1.87
C THR A 135 -9.27 20.19 1.61
N LYS A 136 -9.36 18.86 1.76
CA LYS A 136 -8.23 17.95 1.49
C LYS A 136 -7.84 17.90 0.01
N MET A 137 -8.82 17.96 -0.90
CA MET A 137 -8.56 18.05 -2.33
C MET A 137 -7.85 19.36 -2.70
N LYS A 138 -8.21 20.48 -2.06
CA LYS A 138 -7.48 21.75 -2.23
C LYS A 138 -6.04 21.62 -1.77
N GLU A 139 -5.80 21.14 -0.55
CA GLU A 139 -4.45 20.91 -0.03
C GLU A 139 -3.62 20.01 -0.96
N PHE A 140 -4.25 18.99 -1.53
CA PHE A 140 -3.62 18.09 -2.49
C PHE A 140 -3.28 18.78 -3.82
N HIS A 141 -4.19 19.61 -4.37
CA HIS A 141 -3.95 20.36 -5.60
C HIS A 141 -2.89 21.46 -5.44
N ASP A 142 -2.70 21.98 -4.23
CA ASP A 142 -1.69 23.00 -3.92
C ASP A 142 -0.27 22.40 -3.82
N LEU A 143 -0.10 21.07 -3.91
CA LEU A 143 1.21 20.42 -3.92
C LEU A 143 2.02 20.79 -5.17
N GLU A 144 3.23 21.30 -4.96
CA GLU A 144 4.18 21.57 -6.04
C GLU A 144 4.88 20.29 -6.49
N MET A 145 4.17 19.49 -7.28
CA MET A 145 4.69 18.22 -7.80
C MET A 145 5.88 18.42 -8.75
N PRO A 146 6.99 17.69 -8.58
CA PRO A 146 8.10 17.70 -9.52
C PRO A 146 7.72 16.94 -10.79
N GLY A 147 8.08 17.49 -11.95
CA GLY A 147 7.82 16.87 -13.26
C GLY A 147 7.10 17.82 -14.23
N PRO A 148 6.93 17.41 -15.50
CA PRO A 148 6.19 18.18 -16.48
C PRO A 148 4.72 18.32 -16.05
N LYS A 149 4.17 19.53 -16.21
CA LYS A 149 2.76 19.85 -15.90
C LYS A 149 1.88 19.82 -17.15
N ASP A 150 2.34 19.13 -18.19
CA ASP A 150 1.63 19.03 -19.46
C ASP A 150 0.34 18.23 -19.26
N VAL A 151 -0.78 18.83 -19.66
CA VAL A 151 -2.07 18.15 -19.61
C VAL A 151 -2.14 17.20 -20.79
N VAL A 152 -2.06 15.90 -20.50
CA VAL A 152 -2.31 14.86 -21.51
C VAL A 152 -3.80 14.55 -21.49
N LEU A 153 -4.53 15.08 -22.47
CA LEU A 153 -5.87 14.61 -22.77
C LEU A 153 -5.73 13.29 -23.52
N TRP A 154 -6.42 12.25 -23.04
CA TRP A 154 -6.60 11.02 -23.82
C TRP A 154 -7.44 11.36 -25.05
N GLY A 155 -6.77 11.51 -26.19
CA GLY A 155 -7.38 11.72 -27.51
C GLY A 155 -7.64 10.42 -28.25
#